data_AF-A0A1I3FWY8-F1
#
_entry.id   AF-A0A1I3FWY8-F1
#
_cell.length_a   1.000
_cell.length_b   1.000
_cell.length_c   1.000
_cell.angle_alpha   90.00
_cell.angle_beta   90.00
_cell.angle_gamma   90.00
#
_symmetry.space_group_name_H-M   'P 1'
#
loop_
_entity.id
_entity.type
_entity.pdbx_description
1 polymer ?
#
loop_
_entity_poly.entity_id
_entity_poly.type
_entity_poly.pdbx_seq_one_letter_code
_entity_poly.pdbx_strand_id
1 'polypeptide(L)'
;MKRKITIDMVREEARERGYELLSKEYINCETLLAFYCPKENHREFQLTYHKFHAGRGCQKCSEIEKLKKISLSYDKVKEYIESKGYELQDKVYTNNRVKLNLKCPNPNHKPFKMAYAQFASGQRCPKCSGVKRHTLGYVKKYAQEYGYKVLSKNYTNNKQKLEFLCPKGHSFPMRFNDFQQEARCPICKGNDCSERQSYSNDKVKKEFAKEGYTLLSTYVHSRDELEVICPKGHEIKIRYNDFQQGVRCDQCVREGLRGGNSPNWKGGRTELYHALRGCVENWKIEQFQAAGNRCELTGEKTSRKDVLNVHHIEVSFREILDMAFLELKLPILKKLSDYCTDEIIAIESEVKMLNKEFAVPVVMKKSIHRAFHKFCGGNDKPTSFEQLKEFCDINNYIFPKRYIEKLCEKRRQ
;
A
#
# COMPACT_ATOMS: atom_id res chain seq x y z
N MET A 1 13.25 -35.15 61.27
CA MET A 1 13.61 -36.51 60.77
C MET A 1 12.50 -36.99 59.84
N LYS A 2 12.79 -37.26 58.56
CA LYS A 2 11.79 -37.85 57.64
C LYS A 2 11.58 -39.31 58.06
N ARG A 3 10.33 -39.72 58.35
CA ARG A 3 9.97 -41.10 58.70
C ARG A 3 10.53 -42.05 57.64
N LYS A 4 11.29 -43.07 58.06
CA LYS A 4 11.81 -44.11 57.17
C LYS A 4 10.63 -44.94 56.69
N ILE A 5 10.38 -44.95 55.39
CA ILE A 5 9.31 -45.73 54.77
C ILE A 5 9.67 -47.21 54.92
N THR A 6 8.80 -48.00 55.55
CA THR A 6 8.94 -49.45 55.66
C THR A 6 8.11 -50.15 54.59
N ILE A 7 8.46 -51.40 54.24
CA ILE A 7 7.72 -52.20 53.27
C ILE A 7 6.24 -52.40 53.69
N ASP A 8 5.97 -52.45 55.00
CA ASP A 8 4.61 -52.59 55.53
C ASP A 8 3.76 -51.34 55.27
N MET A 9 4.36 -50.14 55.34
CA MET A 9 3.66 -48.90 54.96
C MET A 9 3.27 -48.92 53.48
N VAL A 10 4.16 -49.41 52.61
CA VAL A 10 3.86 -49.52 51.18
C VAL A 10 2.78 -50.57 50.92
N ARG A 11 2.77 -51.67 51.69
CA ARG A 11 1.77 -52.73 51.58
C ARG A 11 0.39 -52.24 51.99
N GLU A 12 0.29 -51.45 53.05
CA GLU A 12 -0.99 -50.88 53.49
C GLU A 12 -1.52 -49.86 52.47
N GLU A 13 -0.67 -48.96 51.97
CA GLU A 13 -1.04 -47.99 50.93
C GLU A 13 -1.45 -48.67 49.60
N ALA A 14 -0.82 -49.80 49.26
CA ALA A 14 -1.24 -50.62 48.13
C ALA A 14 -2.66 -51.15 48.33
N ARG A 15 -2.95 -51.70 49.52
CA ARG A 15 -4.26 -52.25 49.89
C ARG A 15 -5.36 -51.20 49.88
N GLU A 16 -5.11 -50.02 50.48
CA GLU A 16 -6.05 -48.89 50.46
C GLU A 16 -6.44 -48.48 49.03
N ARG A 17 -5.48 -48.55 48.09
CA ARG A 17 -5.70 -48.22 46.68
C ARG A 17 -6.20 -49.39 45.84
N GLY A 18 -6.49 -50.53 46.47
CA GLY A 18 -7.03 -51.73 45.83
C GLY A 18 -6.00 -52.51 44.99
N TYR A 19 -4.72 -52.45 45.36
CA TYR A 19 -3.63 -53.22 44.77
C TYR A 19 -3.00 -54.15 45.81
N GLU A 20 -2.36 -55.22 45.35
CA GLU A 20 -1.60 -56.14 46.20
C GLU A 20 -0.10 -55.98 45.94
N LEU A 21 0.70 -55.81 46.98
CA LEU A 21 2.15 -55.65 46.85
C LEU A 21 2.83 -57.04 46.83
N LEU A 22 3.51 -57.37 45.74
CA LEU A 22 4.23 -58.65 45.56
C LEU A 22 5.68 -58.59 46.06
N SER A 23 6.30 -57.40 46.06
CA SER A 23 7.66 -57.22 46.55
C SER A 23 7.75 -57.45 48.06
N LYS A 24 8.74 -58.24 48.50
CA LYS A 24 8.95 -58.59 49.91
C LYS A 24 9.76 -57.57 50.69
N GLU A 25 10.55 -56.75 50.01
CA GLU A 25 11.47 -55.78 50.62
C GLU A 25 11.44 -54.43 49.90
N TYR A 26 11.70 -53.35 50.64
CA TYR A 26 11.85 -51.99 50.12
C TYR A 26 13.25 -51.47 50.47
N ILE A 27 14.08 -51.29 49.45
CA ILE A 27 15.48 -50.89 49.60
C ILE A 27 15.59 -49.36 49.61
N ASN A 28 15.07 -48.69 48.58
CA ASN A 28 15.08 -47.23 48.45
C ASN A 28 13.96 -46.73 47.49
N CYS A 29 13.84 -45.40 47.34
CA CYS A 29 12.79 -44.76 46.52
C CYS A 29 12.95 -44.95 45.01
N GLU A 30 14.09 -45.45 44.54
CA GLU A 30 14.38 -45.74 43.14
C GLU A 30 14.14 -47.22 42.79
N THR A 31 14.00 -48.08 43.80
CA THR A 31 13.75 -49.51 43.61
C THR A 31 12.34 -49.72 43.07
N LEU A 32 12.24 -50.52 42.02
CA LEU A 32 10.96 -50.94 41.46
C LEU A 32 10.31 -51.97 42.38
N LEU A 33 9.07 -51.69 42.77
CA LEU A 33 8.21 -52.61 43.50
C LEU A 33 7.18 -53.21 42.55
N ALA A 34 6.95 -54.51 42.67
CA ALA A 34 5.95 -55.25 41.91
C ALA A 34 4.61 -55.20 42.64
N PHE A 35 3.57 -54.80 41.92
CA PHE A 35 2.19 -54.72 42.40
C PHE A 35 1.28 -55.54 41.48
N TYR A 36 0.24 -56.13 42.06
CA TYR A 36 -0.82 -56.85 41.38
C TYR A 36 -2.12 -56.06 41.41
N CYS A 37 -2.84 -56.03 40.30
CA CYS A 37 -4.14 -55.38 40.18
C CYS A 37 -5.24 -56.45 40.08
N PRO A 38 -6.20 -56.51 41.02
CA PRO A 38 -7.21 -57.56 41.06
C PRO A 38 -8.33 -57.41 40.01
N LYS A 39 -8.30 -56.37 39.15
CA LYS A 39 -9.31 -56.17 38.11
C LYS A 39 -9.05 -57.07 36.91
N GLU A 40 -10.11 -57.66 36.36
CA GLU A 40 -10.08 -58.56 35.19
C GLU A 40 -9.12 -58.08 34.09
N ASN A 41 -8.19 -58.97 33.69
CA ASN A 41 -7.21 -58.74 32.62
C ASN A 41 -6.13 -57.66 32.90
N HIS A 42 -6.03 -57.17 34.14
CA HIS A 42 -4.92 -56.34 34.61
C HIS A 42 -3.88 -57.25 35.27
N ARG A 43 -2.65 -57.21 34.78
CA ARG A 43 -1.55 -58.07 35.27
C ARG A 43 -0.67 -57.30 36.25
N GLU A 44 0.30 -58.02 36.79
CA GLU A 44 1.43 -57.48 37.55
C GLU A 44 2.08 -56.29 36.83
N PHE A 45 2.40 -55.24 37.58
CA PHE A 45 3.09 -54.06 37.10
C PHE A 45 4.15 -53.61 38.10
N GLN A 46 5.19 -52.95 37.60
CA GLN A 46 6.30 -52.47 38.42
C GLN A 46 6.34 -50.95 38.44
N LEU A 47 6.44 -50.35 39.63
CA LEU A 47 6.59 -48.91 39.83
C LEU A 47 7.52 -48.65 41.01
N THR A 48 8.22 -47.53 41.00
CA THR A 48 8.90 -47.04 42.20
C THR A 48 7.88 -46.53 43.21
N TYR A 49 8.19 -46.62 44.50
CA TYR A 49 7.28 -46.15 45.55
C TYR A 49 6.92 -44.67 45.37
N HIS A 50 7.87 -43.82 44.96
CA HIS A 50 7.58 -42.41 44.70
C HIS A 50 6.51 -42.20 43.61
N LYS A 51 6.57 -42.95 42.50
CA LYS A 51 5.58 -42.88 41.42
C LYS A 51 4.23 -43.43 41.86
N PHE A 52 4.24 -44.51 42.65
CA PHE A 52 3.03 -45.08 43.22
C PHE A 52 2.36 -44.05 44.14
N HIS A 53 3.08 -43.53 45.13
CA HIS A 53 2.60 -42.53 46.08
C HIS A 53 2.09 -41.25 45.41
N ALA A 54 2.71 -40.81 44.31
CA ALA A 54 2.25 -39.69 43.50
C ALA A 54 0.94 -39.97 42.71
N GLY A 55 0.26 -41.10 42.96
CA GLY A 55 -1.02 -41.43 42.38
C GLY A 55 -0.96 -42.28 41.10
N ARG A 56 0.24 -42.69 40.62
CA ARG A 56 0.32 -43.65 39.51
C ARG A 56 -0.04 -45.06 40.01
N GLY A 57 -0.58 -45.88 39.13
CA GLY A 57 -1.01 -47.25 39.42
C GLY A 57 -1.11 -48.04 38.12
N CYS A 58 -2.05 -48.99 38.04
CA CYS A 58 -2.23 -49.78 36.83
C CYS A 58 -2.56 -48.89 35.61
N GLN A 59 -1.73 -48.97 34.57
CA GLN A 59 -1.91 -48.18 33.35
C GLN A 59 -3.23 -48.51 32.64
N LYS A 60 -3.63 -49.80 32.62
CA LYS A 60 -4.90 -50.23 32.02
C LYS A 60 -6.11 -49.63 32.75
N CYS A 61 -6.10 -49.58 34.08
CA CYS A 61 -7.13 -48.87 34.86
C CYS A 61 -7.20 -47.38 34.47
N SER A 62 -6.04 -46.72 34.39
CA SER A 62 -5.97 -45.29 34.06
C SER A 62 -6.47 -44.99 32.63
N GLU A 63 -6.17 -45.87 31.67
CA GLU A 63 -6.68 -45.75 30.30
C GLU A 63 -8.20 -45.94 30.23
N ILE A 64 -8.77 -46.91 30.96
CA ILE A 64 -10.22 -47.11 31.05
C ILE A 64 -10.91 -45.88 31.66
N GLU A 65 -10.36 -45.29 32.72
CA GLU A 65 -10.91 -44.08 33.33
C GLU A 65 -10.80 -42.84 32.41
N LYS A 66 -9.71 -42.71 31.66
CA LYS A 66 -9.57 -41.67 30.63
C LYS A 66 -10.61 -41.84 29.53
N LEU A 67 -10.84 -43.06 29.06
CA LEU A 67 -11.87 -43.35 28.05
C LEU A 67 -13.28 -43.03 28.56
N LYS A 68 -13.59 -43.34 29.84
CA LYS A 68 -14.86 -42.95 30.48
C LYS A 68 -15.04 -41.44 30.58
N LYS A 69 -13.97 -40.67 30.80
CA LYS A 69 -14.01 -39.18 30.81
C LYS A 69 -14.13 -38.55 29.42
N ILE A 70 -13.73 -39.26 28.36
CA ILE A 70 -13.73 -38.75 26.97
C ILE A 70 -15.03 -39.06 26.21
N SER A 71 -15.78 -40.10 26.62
CA SER A 71 -17.03 -40.46 25.96
C SER A 71 -18.15 -39.47 26.31
N LEU A 72 -18.49 -38.58 25.38
CA LEU A 72 -19.75 -37.84 25.42
C LEU A 72 -20.91 -38.85 25.52
N SER A 73 -21.71 -38.76 26.58
CA SER A 73 -22.88 -39.62 26.74
C SER A 73 -23.90 -39.38 25.63
N TYR A 74 -24.64 -40.44 25.26
CA TYR A 74 -25.70 -40.38 24.25
C TYR A 74 -26.69 -39.23 24.52
N ASP A 75 -27.07 -39.03 25.78
CA ASP A 75 -28.02 -37.98 26.18
C ASP A 75 -27.53 -36.57 25.83
N LYS A 76 -26.24 -36.28 26.06
CA LYS A 76 -25.64 -34.99 25.71
C LYS A 76 -25.59 -34.76 24.20
N VAL A 77 -25.31 -35.81 23.43
CA VAL A 77 -25.29 -35.75 21.97
C VAL A 77 -26.70 -35.51 21.42
N LYS A 78 -27.70 -36.23 21.96
CA LYS A 78 -29.10 -36.08 21.59
C LYS A 78 -29.61 -34.67 21.91
N GLU A 79 -29.41 -34.19 23.13
CA GLU A 79 -29.80 -32.85 23.57
C GLU A 79 -29.17 -31.77 22.67
N TYR A 80 -27.88 -31.90 22.33
CA TYR A 80 -27.21 -30.96 21.44
C TYR A 80 -27.81 -30.95 20.02
N ILE A 81 -28.10 -32.12 19.44
CA ILE A 81 -28.70 -32.23 18.10
C ILE A 81 -30.11 -31.65 18.08
N GLU A 82 -30.92 -31.96 19.09
CA GLU A 82 -32.28 -31.46 19.26
C GLU A 82 -32.32 -29.95 19.52
N SER A 83 -31.36 -29.40 20.28
CA SER A 83 -31.21 -27.95 20.48
C SER A 83 -30.98 -27.17 19.17
N LYS A 84 -30.50 -27.84 18.12
CA LYS A 84 -30.31 -27.25 16.78
C LYS A 84 -31.48 -27.55 15.83
N GLY A 85 -32.56 -28.13 16.33
CA GLY A 85 -33.79 -28.44 15.59
C GLY A 85 -33.70 -29.70 14.74
N TYR A 86 -32.70 -30.56 14.94
CA TYR A 86 -32.56 -31.84 14.26
C TYR A 86 -33.02 -32.97 15.15
N GLU A 87 -33.57 -34.04 14.58
CA GLU A 87 -34.02 -35.22 15.33
C GLU A 87 -33.02 -36.36 15.10
N LEU A 88 -32.44 -36.88 16.19
CA LEU A 88 -31.53 -38.03 16.16
C LEU A 88 -32.35 -39.33 16.11
N GLN A 89 -32.19 -40.13 15.05
CA GLN A 89 -32.96 -41.37 14.88
C GLN A 89 -32.25 -42.61 15.44
N ASP A 90 -30.93 -42.54 15.63
CA ASP A 90 -30.18 -43.65 16.22
C ASP A 90 -30.35 -43.69 17.73
N LYS A 91 -30.53 -44.88 18.30
CA LYS A 91 -30.70 -45.10 19.75
C LYS A 91 -29.39 -45.26 20.53
N VAL A 92 -28.26 -45.33 19.83
CA VAL A 92 -26.94 -45.60 20.42
C VAL A 92 -25.90 -44.67 19.79
N TYR A 93 -25.03 -44.11 20.63
CA TYR A 93 -23.88 -43.31 20.21
C TYR A 93 -22.59 -44.01 20.67
N THR A 94 -21.77 -44.44 19.71
CA THR A 94 -20.51 -45.15 20.01
C THR A 94 -19.34 -44.18 20.17
N ASN A 95 -19.15 -43.30 19.19
CA ASN A 95 -18.08 -42.28 19.19
C ASN A 95 -18.39 -41.16 18.17
N ASN A 96 -17.56 -40.12 18.18
CA ASN A 96 -17.79 -38.91 17.38
C ASN A 96 -17.51 -39.05 15.87
N ARG A 97 -16.92 -40.17 15.43
CA ARG A 97 -16.59 -40.45 14.02
C ARG A 97 -17.63 -41.34 13.33
N VAL A 98 -18.34 -42.17 14.09
CA VAL A 98 -19.43 -42.99 13.56
C VAL A 98 -20.56 -42.06 13.09
N LYS A 99 -21.08 -42.33 11.89
CA LYS A 99 -22.15 -41.53 11.29
C LYS A 99 -23.48 -41.86 11.96
N LEU A 100 -24.16 -40.82 12.41
CA LEU A 100 -25.50 -40.87 12.99
C LEU A 100 -26.56 -40.59 11.92
N ASN A 101 -27.72 -41.23 12.01
CA ASN A 101 -28.91 -40.93 11.24
C ASN A 101 -29.64 -39.73 11.84
N LEU A 102 -29.67 -38.64 11.09
CA LEU A 102 -30.29 -37.38 11.49
C LEU A 102 -31.46 -37.05 10.57
N LYS A 103 -32.56 -36.61 11.15
CA LYS A 103 -33.72 -36.08 10.43
C LYS A 103 -33.71 -34.55 10.53
N CYS A 104 -33.85 -33.92 9.36
CA CYS A 104 -33.84 -32.48 9.21
C CYS A 104 -35.19 -31.88 9.63
N PRO A 105 -35.23 -30.65 10.18
CA PRO A 105 -36.50 -29.96 10.47
C PRO A 105 -37.34 -29.66 9.22
N ASN A 106 -36.74 -29.68 8.02
CA ASN A 106 -37.50 -29.53 6.78
C ASN A 106 -38.18 -30.85 6.39
N PRO A 107 -39.53 -30.91 6.32
CA PRO A 107 -40.28 -32.13 6.06
C PRO A 107 -40.01 -32.73 4.66
N ASN A 108 -39.53 -31.92 3.71
CA ASN A 108 -39.21 -32.39 2.36
C ASN A 108 -37.85 -33.12 2.26
N HIS A 109 -37.07 -33.14 3.34
CA HIS A 109 -35.75 -33.75 3.36
C HIS A 109 -35.79 -35.13 4.03
N LYS A 110 -35.47 -36.18 3.25
CA LYS A 110 -35.25 -37.52 3.79
C LYS A 110 -34.11 -37.53 4.83
N PRO A 111 -34.14 -38.43 5.82
CA PRO A 111 -33.05 -38.60 6.80
C PRO A 111 -31.69 -38.78 6.12
N PHE A 112 -30.63 -38.28 6.76
CA PHE A 112 -29.27 -38.31 6.23
C PHE A 112 -28.27 -38.75 7.31
N LYS A 113 -27.12 -39.25 6.87
CA LYS A 113 -26.04 -39.74 7.75
C LYS A 113 -24.94 -38.69 7.92
N MET A 114 -24.56 -38.38 9.15
CA MET A 114 -23.47 -37.44 9.46
C MET A 114 -22.78 -37.80 10.78
N ALA A 115 -21.46 -37.68 10.86
CA ALA A 115 -20.73 -37.92 12.11
C ALA A 115 -20.94 -36.77 13.10
N TYR A 116 -21.01 -37.07 14.40
CA TYR A 116 -21.20 -36.04 15.44
C TYR A 116 -20.09 -34.98 15.41
N ALA A 117 -18.83 -35.36 15.15
CA ALA A 117 -17.73 -34.39 15.02
C ALA A 117 -17.98 -33.35 13.91
N GLN A 118 -18.59 -33.76 12.79
CA GLN A 118 -18.95 -32.86 11.68
C GLN A 118 -20.14 -31.98 12.04
N PHE A 119 -21.12 -32.54 12.76
CA PHE A 119 -22.27 -31.78 13.23
C PHE A 119 -21.87 -30.72 14.27
N ALA A 120 -20.99 -31.08 15.21
CA ALA A 120 -20.45 -30.19 16.23
C ALA A 120 -19.58 -29.08 15.62
N SER A 121 -18.85 -29.34 14.54
CA SER A 121 -18.06 -28.33 13.82
C SER A 121 -18.88 -27.36 12.95
N GLY A 122 -20.22 -27.50 12.95
CA GLY A 122 -21.13 -26.57 12.27
C GLY A 122 -21.70 -27.08 10.94
N GLN A 123 -21.36 -28.29 10.49
CA GLN A 123 -22.01 -28.86 9.31
C GLN A 123 -23.46 -29.26 9.60
N ARG A 124 -24.32 -29.10 8.60
CA ARG A 124 -25.77 -29.34 8.69
C ARG A 124 -26.24 -30.14 7.48
N CYS A 125 -27.54 -30.44 7.42
CA CYS A 125 -28.14 -31.25 6.35
C CYS A 125 -27.60 -30.84 4.96
N PRO A 126 -26.97 -31.76 4.20
CA PRO A 126 -26.40 -31.49 2.89
C PRO A 126 -27.38 -30.89 1.87
N LYS A 127 -28.67 -31.24 1.98
CA LYS A 127 -29.73 -30.63 1.15
C LYS A 127 -30.07 -29.21 1.58
N CYS A 128 -29.96 -28.87 2.86
CA CYS A 128 -30.11 -27.49 3.35
C CYS A 128 -28.86 -26.64 3.10
N SER A 129 -27.67 -27.20 3.31
CA SER A 129 -26.39 -26.49 3.15
C SER A 129 -25.94 -26.41 1.69
N GLY A 130 -26.31 -27.39 0.85
CA GLY A 130 -26.09 -27.40 -0.60
C GLY A 130 -27.23 -26.79 -1.43
N VAL A 131 -28.32 -26.36 -0.81
CA VAL A 131 -29.43 -25.66 -1.48
C VAL A 131 -29.95 -24.53 -0.58
N LYS A 132 -29.43 -23.32 -0.77
CA LYS A 132 -30.24 -22.10 -0.61
C LYS A 132 -30.58 -21.53 -1.98
N ARG A 133 -31.37 -22.28 -2.74
CA ARG A 133 -32.19 -21.68 -3.81
C ARG A 133 -33.44 -21.12 -3.13
N HIS A 134 -33.43 -19.84 -2.84
CA HIS A 134 -34.67 -19.16 -2.50
C HIS A 134 -35.62 -19.29 -3.70
N THR A 135 -36.85 -19.74 -3.50
CA THR A 135 -37.83 -19.74 -4.59
C THR A 135 -38.17 -18.30 -4.95
N LEU A 136 -38.53 -18.02 -6.21
CA LEU A 136 -38.96 -16.68 -6.60
C LEU A 136 -40.14 -16.19 -5.73
N GLY A 137 -41.01 -17.11 -5.30
CA GLY A 137 -42.10 -16.81 -4.36
C GLY A 137 -41.60 -16.32 -3.00
N TYR A 138 -40.57 -16.95 -2.44
CA TYR A 138 -39.93 -16.47 -1.20
C TYR A 138 -39.29 -15.08 -1.38
N VAL A 139 -38.58 -14.87 -2.49
CA VAL A 139 -37.94 -13.58 -2.79
C VAL A 139 -38.98 -12.47 -2.92
N LYS A 140 -40.11 -12.73 -3.59
CA LYS A 140 -41.23 -11.78 -3.69
C LYS A 140 -41.83 -11.46 -2.34
N LYS A 141 -42.12 -12.47 -1.51
CA LYS A 141 -42.69 -12.27 -0.17
C LYS A 141 -41.74 -11.47 0.73
N TYR A 142 -40.45 -11.83 0.74
CA TYR A 142 -39.43 -11.11 1.50
C TYR A 142 -39.28 -9.66 1.04
N ALA A 143 -39.27 -9.39 -0.26
CA ALA A 143 -39.22 -8.02 -0.77
C ALA A 143 -40.45 -7.20 -0.36
N GLN A 144 -41.65 -7.82 -0.40
CA GLN A 144 -42.91 -7.18 -0.01
C GLN A 144 -42.96 -6.79 1.46
N GLU A 145 -42.35 -7.57 2.36
CA GLU A 145 -42.24 -7.22 3.80
C GLU A 145 -41.52 -5.89 4.02
N TYR A 146 -40.62 -5.49 3.10
CA TYR A 146 -39.93 -4.21 3.13
C TYR A 146 -40.52 -3.16 2.16
N GLY A 147 -41.69 -3.43 1.56
CA GLY A 147 -42.36 -2.54 0.61
C GLY A 147 -41.79 -2.56 -0.82
N TYR A 148 -40.92 -3.50 -1.16
CA TYR A 148 -40.34 -3.64 -2.50
C TYR A 148 -41.10 -4.67 -3.35
N LYS A 149 -41.21 -4.43 -4.66
CA LYS A 149 -41.77 -5.39 -5.63
C LYS A 149 -40.68 -5.98 -6.51
N VAL A 150 -40.72 -7.28 -6.78
CA VAL A 150 -39.76 -7.95 -7.69
C VAL A 150 -40.40 -8.10 -9.07
N LEU A 151 -39.82 -7.48 -10.09
CA LEU A 151 -40.32 -7.44 -11.47
C LEU A 151 -39.85 -8.65 -12.30
N SER A 152 -38.74 -9.28 -11.91
CA SER A 152 -38.20 -10.44 -12.64
C SER A 152 -39.14 -11.65 -12.60
N LYS A 153 -39.33 -12.28 -13.77
CA LYS A 153 -40.20 -13.46 -13.94
C LYS A 153 -39.55 -14.77 -13.50
N ASN A 154 -38.22 -14.86 -13.54
CA ASN A 154 -37.44 -16.07 -13.27
C ASN A 154 -36.27 -15.79 -12.32
N TYR A 155 -35.97 -16.73 -11.41
CA TYR A 155 -34.80 -16.70 -10.52
C TYR A 155 -34.09 -18.06 -10.59
N THR A 156 -32.92 -18.08 -11.20
CA THR A 156 -32.15 -19.30 -11.49
C THR A 156 -31.09 -19.60 -10.42
N ASN A 157 -30.40 -18.56 -9.92
CA ASN A 157 -29.33 -18.69 -8.93
C ASN A 157 -29.10 -17.40 -8.13
N ASN A 158 -28.33 -17.49 -7.04
CA ASN A 158 -27.99 -16.36 -6.15
C ASN A 158 -27.04 -15.31 -6.77
N LYS A 159 -26.43 -15.61 -7.93
CA LYS A 159 -25.59 -14.68 -8.67
C LYS A 159 -26.42 -13.81 -9.62
N GLN A 160 -27.60 -14.27 -10.02
CA GLN A 160 -28.53 -13.54 -10.89
C GLN A 160 -29.03 -12.29 -10.18
N LYS A 161 -28.93 -11.15 -10.89
CA LYS A 161 -29.57 -9.91 -10.45
C LYS A 161 -31.06 -9.98 -10.77
N LEU A 162 -31.88 -9.63 -9.78
CA LEU A 162 -33.32 -9.48 -9.92
C LEU A 162 -33.64 -7.98 -10.01
N GLU A 163 -34.67 -7.65 -10.78
CA GLU A 163 -35.20 -6.29 -10.89
C GLU A 163 -36.15 -6.03 -9.73
N PHE A 164 -35.81 -5.05 -8.88
CA PHE A 164 -36.62 -4.59 -7.76
C PHE A 164 -37.21 -3.21 -8.05
N LEU A 165 -38.43 -2.97 -7.57
CA LEU A 165 -39.11 -1.69 -7.56
C LEU A 165 -39.22 -1.22 -6.10
N CYS A 166 -38.67 -0.05 -5.78
CA CYS A 166 -38.76 0.51 -4.44
C CYS A 166 -40.10 1.23 -4.18
N PRO A 167 -40.43 1.52 -2.90
CA PRO A 167 -41.61 2.32 -2.55
C PRO A 167 -41.64 3.72 -3.20
N LYS A 168 -40.48 4.33 -3.45
CA LYS A 168 -40.35 5.64 -4.15
C LYS A 168 -40.47 5.51 -5.69
N GLY A 169 -40.76 4.32 -6.24
CA GLY A 169 -41.00 4.10 -7.66
C GLY A 169 -39.76 3.78 -8.52
N HIS A 170 -38.57 3.66 -7.94
CA HIS A 170 -37.35 3.36 -8.69
C HIS A 170 -37.18 1.86 -8.99
N SER A 171 -36.93 1.51 -10.26
CA SER A 171 -36.53 0.16 -10.67
C SER A 171 -35.01 0.02 -10.70
N PHE A 172 -34.45 -1.05 -10.12
CA PHE A 172 -33.02 -1.30 -10.14
C PHE A 172 -32.66 -2.79 -10.04
N PRO A 173 -31.54 -3.23 -10.65
CA PRO A 173 -31.05 -4.59 -10.54
C PRO A 173 -30.25 -4.83 -9.25
N MET A 174 -30.55 -5.90 -8.52
CA MET A 174 -29.83 -6.27 -7.29
C MET A 174 -29.83 -7.78 -7.08
N ARG A 175 -28.78 -8.35 -6.45
CA ARG A 175 -28.81 -9.76 -6.06
C ARG A 175 -29.65 -9.93 -4.80
N PHE A 176 -30.35 -11.06 -4.67
CA PHE A 176 -31.15 -11.32 -3.48
C PHE A 176 -30.30 -11.38 -2.20
N ASN A 177 -29.10 -11.94 -2.27
CA ASN A 177 -28.18 -11.97 -1.12
C ASN A 177 -27.83 -10.57 -0.63
N ASP A 178 -27.60 -9.62 -1.54
CA ASP A 178 -27.29 -8.24 -1.17
C ASP A 178 -28.51 -7.57 -0.51
N PHE A 179 -29.71 -7.83 -1.04
CA PHE A 179 -30.97 -7.36 -0.45
C PHE A 179 -31.22 -7.92 0.97
N GLN A 180 -30.82 -9.18 1.22
CA GLN A 180 -30.84 -9.78 2.55
C GLN A 180 -29.81 -9.16 3.51
N GLN A 181 -28.66 -8.71 2.99
CA GLN A 181 -27.63 -7.98 3.76
C GLN A 181 -27.95 -6.49 3.87
N GLU A 182 -29.24 -6.15 4.00
CA GLU A 182 -29.74 -4.79 4.17
C GLU A 182 -29.40 -3.80 3.05
N ALA A 183 -28.90 -4.25 1.89
CA ALA A 183 -28.84 -3.38 0.73
C ALA A 183 -30.26 -3.00 0.29
N ARG A 184 -30.46 -1.69 0.05
CA ARG A 184 -31.73 -1.09 -0.38
C ARG A 184 -31.51 -0.32 -1.68
N CYS A 185 -32.56 0.33 -2.17
CA CYS A 185 -32.50 1.06 -3.43
C CYS A 185 -31.28 2.00 -3.50
N PRO A 186 -30.34 1.77 -4.44
CA PRO A 186 -29.14 2.59 -4.58
C PRO A 186 -29.48 4.01 -5.03
N ILE A 187 -30.58 4.17 -5.76
CA ILE A 187 -31.10 5.48 -6.19
C ILE A 187 -31.64 6.23 -4.96
N CYS A 188 -32.41 5.59 -4.07
CA CYS A 188 -32.85 6.25 -2.83
C CYS A 188 -31.68 6.56 -1.88
N LYS A 189 -30.69 5.65 -1.76
CA LYS A 189 -29.49 5.88 -0.96
C LYS A 189 -28.62 7.01 -1.52
N GLY A 190 -28.58 7.15 -2.85
CA GLY A 190 -27.95 8.28 -3.53
C GLY A 190 -28.74 9.58 -3.33
N ASN A 191 -30.08 9.51 -3.38
CA ASN A 191 -30.95 10.68 -3.28
C ASN A 191 -31.05 11.26 -1.86
N ASP A 192 -31.02 10.42 -0.81
CA ASP A 192 -30.96 10.91 0.58
C ASP A 192 -29.59 11.58 0.89
N CYS A 193 -28.55 11.32 0.08
CA CYS A 193 -27.27 12.05 0.13
C CYS A 193 -27.22 13.25 -0.82
N SER A 194 -27.99 13.27 -1.91
CA SER A 194 -28.01 14.40 -2.86
C SER A 194 -28.89 15.56 -2.37
N GLU A 195 -30.01 15.27 -1.70
CA GLU A 195 -30.87 16.31 -1.12
C GLU A 195 -30.27 16.95 0.14
N ARG A 196 -29.45 16.23 0.90
CA ARG A 196 -28.81 16.78 2.12
C ARG A 196 -27.62 17.70 1.85
N GLN A 197 -27.15 17.80 0.60
CA GLN A 197 -25.88 18.50 0.30
C GLN A 197 -25.83 19.21 -1.05
N SER A 198 -26.98 19.45 -1.71
CA SER A 198 -27.04 20.39 -2.84
C SER A 198 -27.41 21.77 -2.32
N TYR A 199 -26.47 22.71 -2.42
CA TYR A 199 -26.72 24.12 -2.10
C TYR A 199 -27.58 24.75 -3.21
N SER A 200 -28.44 25.70 -2.85
CA SER A 200 -29.19 26.44 -3.86
C SER A 200 -28.24 27.24 -4.76
N ASN A 201 -28.57 27.34 -6.06
CA ASN A 201 -27.83 28.14 -7.03
C ASN A 201 -27.61 29.59 -6.55
N ASP A 202 -28.61 30.16 -5.86
CA ASP A 202 -28.52 31.51 -5.28
C ASP A 202 -27.45 31.64 -4.20
N LYS A 203 -27.29 30.61 -3.36
CA LYS A 203 -26.24 30.61 -2.33
C LYS A 203 -24.87 30.55 -2.96
N VAL A 204 -24.68 29.64 -3.92
CA VAL A 204 -23.41 29.47 -4.65
C VAL A 204 -23.03 30.78 -5.34
N LYS A 205 -23.97 31.39 -6.08
CA LYS A 205 -23.75 32.67 -6.76
C LYS A 205 -23.35 33.79 -5.80
N LYS A 206 -24.01 33.89 -4.64
CA LYS A 206 -23.65 34.89 -3.60
C LYS A 206 -22.25 34.66 -3.02
N GLU A 207 -21.83 33.41 -2.83
CA GLU A 207 -20.50 33.12 -2.28
C GLU A 207 -19.38 33.46 -3.28
N PHE A 208 -19.54 33.11 -4.56
CA PHE A 208 -18.59 33.55 -5.58
C PHE A 208 -18.55 35.08 -5.69
N ALA A 209 -19.70 35.74 -5.66
CA ALA A 209 -19.79 37.20 -5.74
C ALA A 209 -19.12 37.93 -4.56
N LYS A 210 -19.16 37.37 -3.34
CA LYS A 210 -18.46 37.95 -2.16
C LYS A 210 -16.96 38.10 -2.38
N GLU A 211 -16.37 37.24 -3.20
CA GLU A 211 -14.94 37.26 -3.52
C GLU A 211 -14.63 37.83 -4.91
N GLY A 212 -15.64 38.44 -5.56
CA GLY A 212 -15.51 39.08 -6.87
C GLY A 212 -15.49 38.11 -8.05
N TYR A 213 -15.90 36.86 -7.87
CA TYR A 213 -16.04 35.90 -8.97
C TYR A 213 -17.43 35.95 -9.59
N THR A 214 -17.51 35.86 -10.91
CA THR A 214 -18.78 35.79 -11.66
C THR A 214 -19.02 34.36 -12.12
N LEU A 215 -20.12 33.75 -11.65
CA LEU A 215 -20.52 32.40 -12.04
C LEU A 215 -21.28 32.41 -13.37
N LEU A 216 -20.78 31.66 -14.36
CA LEU A 216 -21.39 31.51 -15.69
C LEU A 216 -22.29 30.26 -15.79
N SER A 217 -21.87 29.15 -15.17
CA SER A 217 -22.59 27.89 -15.22
C SER A 217 -23.57 27.70 -14.07
N THR A 218 -24.66 26.97 -14.28
CA THR A 218 -25.57 26.54 -13.22
C THR A 218 -25.00 25.41 -12.39
N TYR A 219 -25.09 25.54 -11.06
CA TYR A 219 -24.73 24.49 -10.12
C TYR A 219 -25.84 23.45 -10.02
N VAL A 220 -25.51 22.18 -10.21
CA VAL A 220 -26.45 21.07 -10.01
C VAL A 220 -26.01 20.20 -8.82
N HIS A 221 -24.72 19.88 -8.73
CA HIS A 221 -24.16 19.05 -7.66
C HIS A 221 -22.73 19.46 -7.26
N SER A 222 -22.29 19.02 -6.07
CA SER A 222 -20.99 19.36 -5.46
C SER A 222 -19.74 18.89 -6.24
N ARG A 223 -19.91 17.93 -7.16
CA ARG A 223 -18.83 17.41 -8.01
C ARG A 223 -18.74 18.12 -9.37
N ASP A 224 -19.70 18.97 -9.68
CA ASP A 224 -19.73 19.65 -10.97
C ASP A 224 -18.65 20.73 -11.01
N GLU A 225 -17.98 20.85 -12.16
CA GLU A 225 -17.02 21.89 -12.43
C GLU A 225 -17.76 23.13 -12.91
N LEU A 226 -17.70 24.19 -12.10
CA LEU A 226 -18.37 25.45 -12.38
C LEU A 226 -17.45 26.36 -13.19
N GLU A 227 -18.00 26.93 -14.25
CA GLU A 227 -17.34 27.95 -15.06
C GLU A 227 -17.53 29.31 -14.38
N VAL A 228 -16.40 29.92 -14.00
CA VAL A 228 -16.37 31.21 -13.29
C VAL A 228 -15.34 32.16 -13.90
N ILE A 229 -15.63 33.45 -13.86
CA ILE A 229 -14.70 34.52 -14.20
C ILE A 229 -14.14 35.10 -12.90
N CYS A 230 -12.81 35.11 -12.76
CA CYS A 230 -12.16 35.70 -11.60
C CYS A 230 -12.14 37.25 -11.66
N PRO A 231 -11.82 37.96 -10.56
CA PRO A 231 -11.73 39.42 -10.54
C PRO A 231 -10.76 40.03 -11.56
N LYS A 232 -9.74 39.26 -11.99
CA LYS A 232 -8.78 39.66 -13.02
C LYS A 232 -9.23 39.34 -14.46
N GLY A 233 -10.41 38.75 -14.65
CA GLY A 233 -10.97 38.41 -15.96
C GLY A 233 -10.60 37.02 -16.50
N HIS A 234 -10.02 36.14 -15.69
CA HIS A 234 -9.70 34.77 -16.13
C HIS A 234 -10.94 33.87 -16.08
N GLU A 235 -11.27 33.24 -17.21
CA GLU A 235 -12.26 32.16 -17.32
C GLU A 235 -11.64 30.85 -16.83
N ILE A 236 -12.17 30.30 -15.73
CA ILE A 236 -11.65 29.09 -15.10
C ILE A 236 -12.77 28.12 -14.73
N LYS A 237 -12.39 26.85 -14.58
CA LYS A 237 -13.27 25.79 -14.09
C LYS A 237 -12.86 25.44 -12.66
N ILE A 238 -13.80 25.54 -11.72
CA ILE A 238 -13.55 25.23 -10.31
C ILE A 238 -14.73 24.48 -9.71
N ARG A 239 -14.46 23.49 -8.85
CA ARG A 239 -15.52 22.81 -8.10
C ARG A 239 -15.91 23.66 -6.92
N TYR A 240 -17.20 23.67 -6.59
CA TYR A 240 -17.70 24.44 -5.46
C TYR A 240 -17.04 24.02 -4.12
N ASN A 241 -16.83 22.71 -3.90
CA ASN A 241 -16.14 22.23 -2.70
C ASN A 241 -14.68 22.73 -2.60
N ASP A 242 -13.98 22.83 -3.72
CA ASP A 242 -12.59 23.31 -3.74
C ASP A 242 -12.55 24.82 -3.46
N PHE A 243 -13.52 25.58 -4.00
CA PHE A 243 -13.70 26.98 -3.68
C PHE A 243 -13.96 27.20 -2.17
N GLN A 244 -14.79 26.36 -1.54
CA GLN A 244 -15.01 26.41 -0.09
C GLN A 244 -13.76 26.10 0.73
N GLN A 245 -12.86 25.26 0.22
CA GLN A 245 -11.58 24.92 0.86
C GLN A 245 -10.49 25.99 0.66
N GLY A 246 -10.79 27.11 0.01
CA GLY A 246 -9.84 28.20 -0.22
C GLY A 246 -9.10 28.13 -1.56
N VAL A 247 -9.44 27.20 -2.45
CA VAL A 247 -8.87 27.18 -3.81
C VAL A 247 -9.43 28.35 -4.61
N ARG A 248 -8.55 29.06 -5.32
CA ARG A 248 -8.86 30.25 -6.11
C ARG A 248 -8.30 30.10 -7.53
N CYS A 249 -8.43 31.15 -8.34
CA CYS A 249 -7.89 31.20 -9.69
C CYS A 249 -6.41 30.82 -9.74
N ASP A 250 -6.13 29.67 -10.36
CA ASP A 250 -4.79 29.12 -10.53
C ASP A 250 -3.91 30.02 -11.41
N GLN A 251 -4.51 30.67 -12.41
CA GLN A 251 -3.83 31.64 -13.26
C GLN A 251 -3.34 32.84 -12.44
N CYS A 252 -4.18 33.41 -11.57
CA CYS A 252 -3.77 34.50 -10.67
C CYS A 252 -2.64 34.10 -9.73
N VAL A 253 -2.68 32.87 -9.19
CA VAL A 253 -1.61 32.33 -8.33
C VAL A 253 -0.30 32.19 -9.13
N ARG A 254 -0.35 31.66 -10.35
CA ARG A 254 0.83 31.52 -11.21
C ARG A 254 1.42 32.86 -11.60
N GLU A 255 0.60 33.86 -11.92
CA GLU A 255 1.05 35.23 -12.15
C GLU A 255 1.74 35.80 -10.93
N GLY A 256 1.18 35.59 -9.74
CA GLY A 256 1.76 36.01 -8.48
C GLY A 256 3.12 35.40 -8.18
N LEU A 257 3.43 34.23 -8.75
CA LEU A 257 4.70 33.50 -8.57
C LEU A 257 5.74 33.74 -9.69
N ARG A 258 5.46 34.64 -10.64
CA ARG A 258 6.40 34.97 -11.74
C ARG A 258 7.38 36.07 -11.34
N GLY A 259 8.53 36.09 -12.02
CA GLY A 259 9.54 37.13 -11.87
C GLY A 259 10.08 37.21 -10.45
N GLY A 260 10.17 38.42 -9.91
CA GLY A 260 10.71 38.73 -8.58
C GLY A 260 9.99 38.05 -7.41
N ASN A 261 8.75 37.62 -7.62
CA ASN A 261 7.94 36.96 -6.60
C ASN A 261 8.15 35.44 -6.55
N SER A 262 8.93 34.88 -7.48
CA SER A 262 9.24 33.45 -7.46
C SER A 262 10.25 33.15 -6.34
N PRO A 263 10.04 32.08 -5.53
CA PRO A 263 11.05 31.63 -4.57
C PRO A 263 12.41 31.29 -5.22
N ASN A 264 12.39 30.96 -6.52
CA ASN A 264 13.59 30.63 -7.29
C ASN A 264 14.20 31.85 -8.00
N TRP A 265 13.72 33.07 -7.73
CA TRP A 265 14.21 34.26 -8.40
C TRP A 265 15.61 34.67 -7.91
N LYS A 266 16.60 34.58 -8.80
CA LYS A 266 18.00 34.94 -8.52
C LYS A 266 18.37 36.29 -9.17
N GLY A 267 17.57 37.34 -8.95
CA GLY A 267 17.92 38.70 -9.35
C GLY A 267 17.63 39.09 -10.81
N GLY A 268 16.99 38.23 -11.61
CA GLY A 268 16.52 38.57 -12.96
C GLY A 268 17.62 38.81 -14.02
N ARG A 269 18.85 38.34 -13.76
CA ARG A 269 20.03 38.55 -14.63
C ARG A 269 20.12 37.62 -15.85
N THR A 270 19.13 36.76 -16.03
CA THR A 270 19.10 35.73 -17.09
C THR A 270 19.15 36.35 -18.49
N GLU A 271 18.49 37.49 -18.71
CA GLU A 271 18.48 38.19 -20.01
C GLU A 271 19.88 38.69 -20.38
N LEU A 272 20.56 39.40 -19.46
CA LEU A 272 21.96 39.84 -19.63
C LEU A 272 22.90 38.65 -19.91
N TYR A 273 22.82 37.59 -19.10
CA TYR A 273 23.66 36.41 -19.28
C TYR A 273 23.43 35.71 -20.61
N HIS A 274 22.20 35.66 -21.12
CA HIS A 274 21.92 35.09 -22.44
C HIS A 274 22.46 35.96 -23.58
N ALA A 275 22.41 37.29 -23.45
CA ALA A 275 22.98 38.19 -24.44
C ALA A 275 24.51 38.01 -24.54
N LEU A 276 25.21 38.02 -23.39
CA LEU A 276 26.66 37.89 -23.33
C LEU A 276 27.18 36.51 -23.73
N ARG A 277 26.35 35.45 -23.66
CA ARG A 277 26.71 34.14 -24.23
C ARG A 277 26.94 34.20 -25.75
N GLY A 278 26.28 35.11 -26.46
CA GLY A 278 26.47 35.29 -27.90
C GLY A 278 27.91 35.69 -28.26
N CYS A 279 28.60 36.40 -27.36
CA CYS A 279 29.95 36.91 -27.58
C CYS A 279 31.00 35.80 -27.72
N VAL A 280 30.73 34.60 -27.17
CA VAL A 280 31.63 33.43 -27.18
C VAL A 280 31.21 32.34 -28.16
N GLU A 281 30.22 32.59 -29.04
CA GLU A 281 29.74 31.57 -29.98
C GLU A 281 30.83 31.17 -30.98
N ASN A 282 31.68 32.11 -31.43
CA ASN A 282 32.82 31.80 -32.30
C ASN A 282 33.82 30.85 -31.63
N TRP A 283 34.19 31.13 -30.36
CA TRP A 283 35.06 30.26 -29.58
C TRP A 283 34.48 28.85 -29.43
N LYS A 284 33.16 28.74 -29.23
CA LYS A 284 32.47 27.45 -29.13
C LYS A 284 32.54 26.65 -30.44
N ILE A 285 32.42 27.33 -31.59
CA ILE A 285 32.58 26.70 -32.91
C ILE A 285 34.02 26.19 -33.09
N GLU A 286 35.02 26.97 -32.68
CA GLU A 286 36.42 26.54 -32.70
C GLU A 286 36.64 25.28 -31.87
N GLN A 287 36.02 25.18 -30.68
CA GLN A 287 36.11 23.98 -29.84
C GLN A 287 35.47 22.76 -30.51
N PHE A 288 34.34 22.94 -31.20
CA PHE A 288 33.72 21.85 -31.98
C PHE A 288 34.60 21.37 -33.13
N GLN A 289 35.24 22.30 -33.84
CA GLN A 289 36.18 21.97 -34.91
C GLN A 289 37.41 21.24 -34.37
N ALA A 290 38.00 21.71 -33.27
CA ALA A 290 39.13 21.07 -32.60
C ALA A 290 38.80 19.64 -32.13
N ALA A 291 37.55 19.39 -31.70
CA ALA A 291 37.05 18.05 -31.36
C ALA A 291 36.64 17.21 -32.57
N GLY A 292 36.88 17.66 -33.81
CA GLY A 292 36.50 16.95 -35.03
C GLY A 292 34.99 16.78 -35.21
N ASN A 293 34.19 17.70 -34.68
CA ASN A 293 32.73 17.67 -34.64
C ASN A 293 32.16 16.38 -34.03
N ARG A 294 32.81 15.87 -32.97
CA ARG A 294 32.44 14.67 -32.24
C ARG A 294 32.42 14.92 -30.74
N CYS A 295 31.68 14.09 -30.04
CA CYS A 295 31.71 14.03 -28.58
C CYS A 295 33.07 13.48 -28.13
N GLU A 296 33.78 14.18 -27.26
CA GLU A 296 35.08 13.73 -26.75
C GLU A 296 34.96 12.51 -25.84
N LEU A 297 33.80 12.34 -25.20
CA LEU A 297 33.55 11.23 -24.28
C LEU A 297 33.13 9.93 -25.00
N THR A 298 32.39 10.03 -26.11
CA THR A 298 31.85 8.86 -26.82
C THR A 298 32.41 8.66 -28.23
N GLY A 299 33.10 9.64 -28.80
CA GLY A 299 33.57 9.62 -30.19
C GLY A 299 32.47 9.76 -31.25
N GLU A 300 31.21 9.81 -30.83
CA GLU A 300 30.05 9.85 -31.72
C GLU A 300 29.83 11.25 -32.30
N LYS A 301 29.30 11.30 -33.53
CA LYS A 301 28.89 12.55 -34.18
C LYS A 301 27.59 13.11 -33.58
N THR A 302 27.35 14.39 -33.84
CA THR A 302 26.06 15.05 -33.57
C THR A 302 24.90 14.35 -34.29
N SER A 303 23.70 14.41 -33.71
CA SER A 303 22.47 13.88 -34.31
C SER A 303 21.33 14.90 -34.19
N ARG A 304 20.28 14.76 -35.01
CA ARG A 304 19.12 15.68 -34.95
C ARG A 304 18.43 15.70 -33.57
N LYS A 305 18.50 14.60 -32.82
CA LYS A 305 17.91 14.48 -31.48
C LYS A 305 18.87 14.88 -30.36
N ASP A 306 20.18 14.88 -30.63
CA ASP A 306 21.21 15.09 -29.63
C ASP A 306 22.42 15.81 -30.23
N VAL A 307 22.47 17.11 -29.97
CA VAL A 307 23.47 18.05 -30.49
C VAL A 307 24.68 18.15 -29.57
N LEU A 308 25.83 18.49 -30.13
CA LEU A 308 27.03 18.77 -29.35
C LEU A 308 26.87 20.08 -28.56
N ASN A 309 27.49 20.10 -27.38
CA ASN A 309 27.58 21.26 -26.52
C ASN A 309 28.99 21.33 -25.91
N VAL A 310 29.43 22.53 -25.57
CA VAL A 310 30.67 22.74 -24.81
C VAL A 310 30.29 22.84 -23.35
N HIS A 311 30.90 21.99 -22.53
CA HIS A 311 30.82 22.06 -21.07
C HIS A 311 32.02 22.83 -20.52
N HIS A 312 31.79 23.78 -19.63
CA HIS A 312 32.83 24.48 -18.88
C HIS A 312 33.13 23.72 -17.59
N ILE A 313 34.38 23.28 -17.41
CA ILE A 313 34.87 22.58 -16.20
C ILE A 313 35.63 23.57 -15.32
N GLU A 314 35.56 23.37 -14.00
CA GLU A 314 36.15 24.19 -12.92
C GLU A 314 35.59 25.60 -12.81
N VAL A 315 35.64 26.38 -13.89
CA VAL A 315 35.14 27.75 -13.93
C VAL A 315 33.93 27.79 -14.85
N SER A 316 32.77 28.06 -14.27
CA SER A 316 31.53 28.23 -15.02
C SER A 316 31.54 29.54 -15.82
N PHE A 317 30.78 29.57 -16.92
CA PHE A 317 30.59 30.81 -17.67
C PHE A 317 30.05 31.96 -16.81
N ARG A 318 29.28 31.64 -15.76
CA ARG A 318 28.77 32.67 -14.84
C ARG A 318 29.88 33.32 -14.02
N GLU A 319 30.82 32.52 -13.54
CA GLU A 319 31.98 33.02 -12.80
C GLU A 319 32.89 33.87 -13.71
N ILE A 320 33.05 33.49 -14.98
CA ILE A 320 33.77 34.32 -15.97
C ILE A 320 33.12 35.69 -16.13
N LEU A 321 31.79 35.74 -16.22
CA LEU A 321 31.08 37.02 -16.28
C LEU A 321 31.25 37.83 -15.00
N ASP A 322 31.10 37.20 -13.84
CA ASP A 322 31.25 37.89 -12.55
C ASP A 322 32.68 38.45 -12.37
N MET A 323 33.71 37.76 -12.88
CA MET A 323 35.09 38.28 -12.96
C MET A 323 35.21 39.47 -13.92
N ALA A 324 34.64 39.39 -15.12
CA ALA A 324 34.68 40.48 -16.10
C ALA A 324 34.08 41.78 -15.54
N PHE A 325 32.92 41.69 -14.87
CA PHE A 325 32.29 42.86 -14.25
C PHE A 325 33.13 43.42 -13.09
N LEU A 326 33.80 42.56 -12.32
CA LEU A 326 34.67 42.98 -11.22
C LEU A 326 35.91 43.73 -11.74
N GLU A 327 36.54 43.22 -12.80
CA GLU A 327 37.72 43.84 -13.41
C GLU A 327 37.41 45.19 -14.04
N LEU A 328 36.29 45.28 -14.76
CA LEU A 328 35.79 46.52 -15.35
C LEU A 328 35.23 47.50 -14.31
N LYS A 329 35.07 47.06 -13.05
CA LYS A 329 34.45 47.83 -11.96
C LYS A 329 33.04 48.33 -12.32
N LEU A 330 32.30 47.57 -13.12
CA LEU A 330 30.95 47.90 -13.56
C LEU A 330 29.90 47.18 -12.70
N PRO A 331 28.78 47.83 -12.37
CA PRO A 331 27.68 47.16 -11.69
C PRO A 331 26.99 46.15 -12.62
N ILE A 332 26.51 45.03 -12.07
CA ILE A 332 25.74 44.03 -12.82
C ILE A 332 24.26 44.48 -12.92
N LEU A 333 23.86 44.96 -14.10
CA LEU A 333 22.52 45.42 -14.44
C LEU A 333 21.64 44.26 -14.96
N LYS A 334 20.38 44.55 -15.32
CA LYS A 334 19.41 43.52 -15.72
C LYS A 334 19.50 43.20 -17.20
N LYS A 335 19.73 44.21 -18.03
CA LYS A 335 19.78 44.10 -19.49
C LYS A 335 21.06 44.69 -20.03
N LEU A 336 21.46 44.20 -21.20
CA LEU A 336 22.60 44.77 -21.93
C LEU A 336 22.31 46.21 -22.39
N SER A 337 21.05 46.52 -22.69
CA SER A 337 20.59 47.87 -23.07
C SER A 337 20.73 48.91 -21.96
N ASP A 338 20.95 48.49 -20.71
CA ASP A 338 21.10 49.39 -19.58
C ASP A 338 22.53 49.98 -19.51
N TYR A 339 23.46 49.46 -20.32
CA TYR A 339 24.84 49.93 -20.44
C TYR A 339 25.02 50.83 -21.66
N CYS A 340 26.01 51.72 -21.63
CA CYS A 340 26.37 52.50 -22.81
C CYS A 340 27.12 51.64 -23.84
N THR A 341 27.21 52.11 -25.09
CA THR A 341 27.85 51.35 -26.18
C THR A 341 29.31 51.02 -25.89
N ASP A 342 30.06 51.95 -25.31
CA ASP A 342 31.48 51.74 -24.96
C ASP A 342 31.64 50.70 -23.84
N GLU A 343 30.77 50.74 -22.83
CA GLU A 343 30.72 49.74 -21.75
C GLU A 343 30.37 48.35 -22.30
N ILE A 344 29.41 48.24 -23.23
CA ILE A 344 29.06 46.96 -23.87
C ILE A 344 30.29 46.39 -24.58
N ILE A 345 30.98 47.18 -25.40
CA ILE A 345 32.17 46.74 -26.13
C ILE A 345 33.26 46.28 -25.17
N ALA A 346 33.49 47.03 -24.08
CA ALA A 346 34.46 46.65 -23.04
C ALA A 346 34.08 45.32 -22.38
N ILE A 347 32.81 45.14 -21.97
CA ILE A 347 32.31 43.89 -21.39
C ILE A 347 32.50 42.73 -22.36
N GLU A 348 32.11 42.88 -23.63
CA GLU A 348 32.25 41.80 -24.61
C GLU A 348 33.71 41.42 -24.86
N SER A 349 34.61 42.41 -24.88
CA SER A 349 36.05 42.18 -25.06
C SER A 349 36.64 41.42 -23.86
N GLU A 350 36.32 41.86 -22.65
CA GLU A 350 36.84 41.25 -21.42
C GLU A 350 36.32 39.81 -21.26
N VAL A 351 35.02 39.59 -21.49
CA VAL A 351 34.43 38.25 -21.43
C VAL A 351 35.07 37.30 -22.44
N LYS A 352 35.41 37.77 -23.65
CA LYS A 352 36.12 36.95 -24.65
C LYS A 352 37.54 36.61 -24.17
N MET A 353 38.24 37.57 -23.57
CA MET A 353 39.60 37.38 -23.05
C MET A 353 39.60 36.35 -21.91
N LEU A 354 38.81 36.59 -20.87
CA LEU A 354 38.70 35.71 -19.71
C LEU A 354 38.16 34.32 -20.06
N ASN A 355 37.20 34.22 -21.00
CA ASN A 355 36.75 32.90 -21.47
C ASN A 355 37.86 32.14 -22.20
N LYS A 356 38.76 32.81 -22.93
CA LYS A 356 39.89 32.13 -23.57
C LYS A 356 40.93 31.65 -22.56
N GLU A 357 41.13 32.41 -21.49
CA GLU A 357 42.13 32.12 -20.45
C GLU A 357 41.65 31.04 -19.46
N PHE A 358 40.44 31.19 -18.92
CA PHE A 358 39.96 30.38 -17.80
C PHE A 358 39.01 29.26 -18.20
N ALA A 359 38.34 29.33 -19.36
CA ALA A 359 37.40 28.28 -19.73
C ALA A 359 38.17 27.00 -20.08
N VAL A 360 37.80 25.90 -19.41
CA VAL A 360 38.24 24.57 -19.81
C VAL A 360 37.09 23.82 -20.50
N PRO A 361 37.07 23.79 -21.85
CA PRO A 361 35.95 23.25 -22.61
C PRO A 361 36.02 21.73 -22.74
N VAL A 362 34.93 21.01 -22.51
CA VAL A 362 34.78 19.62 -22.94
C VAL A 362 33.60 19.49 -23.89
N VAL A 363 33.87 19.08 -25.12
CA VAL A 363 32.82 18.87 -26.12
C VAL A 363 32.11 17.56 -25.85
N MET A 364 30.83 17.63 -25.52
CA MET A 364 30.00 16.46 -25.23
C MET A 364 28.59 16.62 -25.77
N LYS A 365 27.86 15.52 -25.90
CA LYS A 365 26.46 15.56 -26.33
C LYS A 365 25.58 16.23 -25.27
N LYS A 366 24.50 16.89 -25.70
CA LYS A 366 23.55 17.57 -24.81
C LYS A 366 22.89 16.61 -23.82
N SER A 367 22.62 15.37 -24.22
CA SER A 367 22.13 14.32 -23.31
C SER A 367 23.15 14.01 -22.20
N ILE A 368 24.41 13.83 -22.57
CA ILE A 368 25.52 13.54 -21.66
C ILE A 368 25.80 14.72 -20.75
N HIS A 369 25.79 15.96 -21.26
CA HIS A 369 25.91 17.18 -20.48
C HIS A 369 24.87 17.26 -19.36
N ARG A 370 23.61 16.92 -19.66
CA ARG A 370 22.53 16.88 -18.66
C ARG A 370 22.73 15.75 -17.66
N ALA A 371 23.16 14.57 -18.13
CA ALA A 371 23.47 13.43 -17.27
C ALA A 371 24.62 13.74 -16.30
N PHE A 372 25.65 14.45 -16.79
CA PHE A 372 26.79 14.86 -15.99
C PHE A 372 26.40 15.87 -14.90
N HIS A 373 25.66 16.93 -15.22
CA HIS A 373 25.15 17.83 -14.18
C HIS A 373 24.24 17.14 -13.18
N LYS A 374 23.45 16.14 -13.62
CA LYS A 374 22.64 15.33 -12.70
C LYS A 374 23.53 14.51 -11.76
N PHE A 375 24.62 13.95 -12.26
CA PHE A 375 25.62 13.24 -11.46
C PHE A 375 26.31 14.17 -10.44
N CYS A 376 26.72 15.37 -10.85
CA CYS A 376 27.33 16.38 -9.97
C CYS A 376 26.34 17.02 -8.97
N GLY A 377 25.05 16.68 -9.02
CA GLY A 377 24.03 17.13 -8.07
C GLY A 377 23.31 18.42 -8.44
N GLY A 378 23.29 18.80 -9.72
CA GLY A 378 22.48 19.89 -10.28
C GLY A 378 23.21 20.75 -11.31
N ASN A 379 22.46 21.59 -12.04
CA ASN A 379 23.01 22.51 -13.05
C ASN A 379 23.82 23.68 -12.46
N ASP A 380 23.59 24.00 -11.18
CA ASP A 380 24.19 25.16 -10.50
C ASP A 380 25.45 24.78 -9.70
N LYS A 381 25.83 23.49 -9.66
CA LYS A 381 27.01 23.04 -8.91
C LYS A 381 28.25 23.08 -9.79
N PRO A 382 29.41 23.50 -9.23
CA PRO A 382 30.68 23.47 -9.96
C PRO A 382 31.05 22.03 -10.31
N THR A 383 31.65 21.86 -11.48
CA THR A 383 32.09 20.57 -12.00
C THR A 383 33.61 20.47 -11.94
N SER A 384 34.14 19.31 -11.58
CA SER A 384 35.60 19.07 -11.50
C SER A 384 36.07 17.96 -12.44
N PHE A 385 37.38 17.90 -12.69
CA PHE A 385 37.97 16.82 -13.49
C PHE A 385 37.87 15.47 -12.80
N GLU A 386 37.93 15.42 -11.47
CA GLU A 386 37.75 14.18 -10.70
C GLU A 386 36.34 13.63 -10.92
N GLN A 387 35.32 14.49 -10.86
CA GLN A 387 33.93 14.12 -11.13
C GLN A 387 33.73 13.69 -12.59
N LEU A 388 34.37 14.37 -13.55
CA LEU A 388 34.31 13.97 -14.95
C LEU A 388 34.93 12.58 -15.14
N LYS A 389 36.08 12.31 -14.52
CA LYS A 389 36.75 11.03 -14.59
C LYS A 389 35.88 9.92 -14.00
N GLU A 390 35.36 10.12 -12.79
CA GLU A 390 34.45 9.16 -12.15
C GLU A 390 33.20 8.90 -13.01
N PHE A 391 32.61 9.95 -13.58
CA PHE A 391 31.48 9.83 -14.50
C PHE A 391 31.83 9.01 -15.76
N CYS A 392 33.04 9.20 -16.31
CA CYS A 392 33.51 8.40 -17.44
C CYS A 392 33.72 6.93 -17.06
N ASP A 393 34.33 6.67 -15.90
CA ASP A 393 34.61 5.33 -15.40
C ASP A 393 33.32 4.54 -15.17
N ILE A 394 32.29 5.17 -14.58
CA ILE A 394 30.97 4.55 -14.32
C ILE A 394 30.24 4.18 -15.62
N ASN A 395 30.33 5.04 -16.64
CA ASN A 395 29.56 4.89 -17.88
C ASN A 395 30.38 4.26 -19.02
N ASN A 396 31.61 3.82 -18.75
CA ASN A 396 32.55 3.28 -19.73
C ASN A 396 32.81 4.24 -20.91
N TYR A 397 32.95 5.53 -20.61
CA TYR A 397 33.27 6.59 -21.58
C TYR A 397 34.77 6.89 -21.63
N ILE A 398 35.19 7.54 -22.71
CA ILE A 398 36.58 7.95 -22.92
C ILE A 398 36.85 9.22 -22.13
N PHE A 399 37.78 9.17 -21.18
CA PHE A 399 38.31 10.37 -20.56
C PHE A 399 39.32 11.05 -21.50
N PRO A 400 39.17 12.34 -21.87
CA PRO A 400 40.04 12.95 -22.88
C PRO A 400 41.49 13.08 -22.36
N LYS A 401 42.45 12.53 -23.11
CA LYS A 401 43.86 12.43 -22.69
C LYS A 401 44.51 13.78 -22.37
N ARG A 402 44.07 14.86 -23.03
CA ARG A 402 44.56 16.23 -22.80
C ARG A 402 44.28 16.79 -21.39
N TYR A 403 43.43 16.13 -20.60
CA TYR A 403 43.15 16.51 -19.20
C TYR A 403 43.83 15.61 -18.16
N ILE A 404 44.60 14.61 -18.60
CA ILE A 404 45.30 13.70 -17.68
C ILE A 404 46.42 14.45 -16.93
N GLU A 405 47.13 15.36 -17.59
CA GLU A 405 48.17 16.19 -16.98
C GLU A 405 47.60 17.13 -15.90
N LYS A 406 46.43 17.73 -16.16
CA LYS A 406 45.72 18.61 -15.20
C LYS A 406 45.29 17.88 -13.91
N LEU A 407 44.94 16.60 -13.99
CA LEU A 407 44.66 15.76 -12.81
C LEU A 407 45.92 15.45 -11.99
N CYS A 408 47.09 15.41 -12.62
CA CYS A 408 48.37 15.13 -11.96
C CYS A 408 48.93 16.37 -11.25
N GLU A 409 48.71 17.57 -11.79
CA GLU A 409 49.14 18.83 -11.17
C GLU A 409 48.40 19.12 -9.87
N LYS A 410 47.07 18.89 -9.83
CA LYS A 410 46.26 19.06 -8.60
C LYS A 410 46.55 18.07 -7.48
N ARG A 411 47.16 16.92 -7.76
CA ARG A 411 47.59 15.96 -6.73
C ARG A 411 48.98 16.27 -6.14
N ARG A 412 49.71 17.22 -6.73
CA ARG A 412 51.05 17.65 -6.28
C ARG A 412 51.04 18.96 -5.48
N GLN A 413 49.92 19.69 -5.47
CA GLN A 413 49.61 20.77 -4.54
C GLN A 413 48.76 20.22 -3.39
#